data_AF-A0A352KP07-F1
#
_entry.id   AF-A0A352KP07-F1
#
_cell.length_a   1.000
_cell.length_b   1.000
_cell.length_c   1.000
_cell.angle_alpha   90.00
_cell.angle_beta   90.00
_cell.angle_gamma   90.00
#
_symmetry.space_group_name_H-M   'P 1'
#
loop_
_entity.id
_entity.type
_entity.pdbx_description
1 polymer ?
#
loop_
_entity_poly.entity_id
_entity_poly.type
_entity_poly.pdbx_seq_one_letter_code
_entity_poly.pdbx_strand_id
1 'polypeptide(L)' 'MTQPCQSAAYVIHSRPYRESSRLLECFTRENGRLSLVAQGLKRRYA' A
#
# COMPACT_ATOMS: atom_id res chain seq x y z
N MET A 1 -11.86 -1.57 -21.30
CA MET A 1 -12.36 -2.09 -20.00
C MET A 1 -11.23 -2.83 -19.29
N THR A 2 -10.25 -2.11 -18.75
CA THR A 2 -9.20 -2.73 -17.91
C THR A 2 -9.66 -2.58 -16.46
N GLN A 3 -10.32 -3.61 -15.94
CA GLN A 3 -10.52 -3.70 -14.50
C GLN A 3 -9.13 -3.75 -13.86
N PRO A 4 -8.86 -2.96 -12.81
CA PRO A 4 -7.69 -3.23 -12.01
C PRO A 4 -7.90 -4.63 -11.43
N CYS A 5 -7.06 -5.59 -11.82
CA CYS A 5 -6.99 -6.88 -11.15
C CYS A 5 -6.52 -6.59 -9.72
N GLN A 6 -7.48 -6.41 -8.80
CA GLN A 6 -7.19 -6.11 -7.41
C GLN A 6 -6.70 -7.38 -6.73
N SER A 7 -5.41 -7.68 -6.87
CA SER A 7 -4.79 -8.79 -6.15
C SER A 7 -4.75 -8.45 -4.65
N ALA A 8 -5.25 -9.38 -3.83
CA ALA A 8 -5.24 -9.22 -2.37
C ALA A 8 -3.80 -9.16 -1.85
N ALA A 9 -3.53 -8.14 -1.02
CA ALA A 9 -2.23 -7.89 -0.42
C ALA A 9 -2.41 -7.58 1.07
N TYR A 10 -1.51 -8.08 1.91
CA TYR A 10 -1.49 -7.79 3.34
C TYR A 10 -0.43 -6.76 3.68
N VAL A 11 -0.79 -5.71 4.41
CA VAL A 11 0.18 -4.74 4.92
C VAL A 11 0.88 -5.35 6.13
N ILE A 12 2.18 -5.61 6.00
CA ILE A 12 3.01 -6.10 7.10
C ILE A 12 3.54 -4.92 7.91
N HIS A 13 3.94 -3.86 7.23
CA HIS A 13 4.67 -2.76 7.86
C HIS A 13 4.19 -1.42 7.36
N SER A 14 4.05 -0.46 8.28
CA SER A 14 3.87 0.94 7.93
C SER A 14 4.88 1.79 8.69
N ARG A 15 5.61 2.64 7.96
CA ARG A 15 6.56 3.58 8.53
C ARG A 15 6.31 4.97 7.94
N PRO A 16 6.35 6.03 8.76
CA PRO A 16 6.33 7.39 8.25
C PRO A 16 7.59 7.61 7.39
N TYR A 17 7.43 8.18 6.19
CA TYR A 17 8.56 8.41 5.27
C TYR A 17 8.81 9.90 5.05
N ARG A 18 7.76 10.68 4.73
CA ARG A 18 7.82 12.15 4.56
C ARG A 18 6.52 12.80 5.02
N GLU A 19 6.50 14.15 5.04
CA GLU A 19 5.43 15.02 5.57
C GLU A 19 3.99 14.57 5.24
N SER A 20 3.77 13.95 4.08
CA SER A 20 2.45 13.47 3.62
C SER A 20 2.42 12.02 3.13
N SER A 21 3.54 11.29 3.24
CA SER A 21 3.72 9.96 2.62
C SER A 21 4.20 8.93 3.63
N ARG A 22 3.65 7.72 3.55
CA ARG A 22 4.15 6.56 4.31
C ARG A 22 4.69 5.50 3.38
N LEU A 23 5.73 4.82 3.85
CA LEU A 23 6.18 3.56 3.29
C LEU A 23 5.31 2.44 3.87
N LEU A 24 4.74 1.65 2.97
CA LEU A 24 3.99 0.45 3.27
C LEU A 24 4.75 -0.74 2.70
N GLU A 25 4.95 -1.78 3.49
CA GLU A 25 5.36 -3.07 2.94
C GLU A 25 4.14 -3.98 2.88
N CYS A 26 3.80 -4.38 1.65
CA CYS A 26 2.70 -5.26 1.35
C CYS A 26 3.22 -6.64 0.94
N PHE A 27 2.53 -7.68 1.36
CA PHE A 27 2.83 -9.06 0.97
C PHE A 27 1.69 -9.60 0.12
N THR A 28 2.05 -10.04 -1.07
CA THR A 28 1.15 -10.60 -2.07
C THR A 28 1.51 -12.06 -2.31
N ARG A 29 0.52 -12.85 -2.70
CA ARG A 29 0.75 -14.27 -3.03
C ARG A 29 1.57 -14.44 -4.30
N GLU A 30 1.37 -13.57 -5.28
CA GLU A 30 1.95 -13.69 -6.62
C GLU A 30 3.34 -13.08 -6.72
N ASN A 31 3.56 -11.91 -6.10
CA ASN A 31 4.80 -11.15 -6.24
C ASN A 31 5.63 -11.13 -4.94
N GLY A 32 5.17 -11.80 -3.87
CA GLY A 32 5.84 -11.80 -2.58
C GLY A 32 5.81 -10.43 -1.90
N ARG A 33 6.96 -9.97 -1.38
CA ARG A 33 7.07 -8.71 -0.63
C ARG A 33 7.28 -7.53 -1.57
N LEU A 34 6.39 -6.54 -1.48
CA LEU A 34 6.39 -5.31 -2.25
C LEU A 34 6.49 -4.10 -1.31
N SER A 35 7.45 -3.22 -1.55
CA SER A 35 7.53 -1.93 -0.85
C SER A 35 6.79 -0.87 -1.68
N LEU A 36 5.78 -0.25 -1.10
CA LEU A 36 4.91 0.74 -1.74
C LEU A 36 5.01 2.07 -0.99
N VAL A 37 4.87 3.17 -1.71
CA VAL A 37 4.75 4.50 -1.11
C VAL A 37 3.28 4.92 -1.22
N ALA A 38 2.60 5.00 -0.09
CA ALA A 38 1.28 5.60 -0.03
C ALA A 38 1.41 7.11 0.12
N GLN A 39 1.19 7.81 -1.00
CA GLN A 39 1.07 9.27 -1.03
C GLN A 39 -0.37 9.65 -0.70
N GLY A 40 -0.57 10.63 0.17
CA GLY A 40 -1.91 11.18 0.41
C GLY A 40 -2.78 10.38 1.39
N LEU A 41 -2.19 9.72 2.40
CA LEU A 41 -2.92 9.03 3.49
C LEU A 41 -3.79 9.94 4.39
N LYS A 42 -4.11 11.16 3.95
CA LYS A 42 -5.12 12.03 4.57
C LYS A 42 -6.52 11.74 4.01
N ARG A 43 -7.10 10.56 4.29
CA ARG A 43 -8.55 10.22 4.24
C ARG A 43 -8.69 8.68 4.21
N ARG A 44 -9.65 8.02 4.87
CA ARG A 44 -10.91 8.44 5.50
C ARG A 44 -11.36 7.30 6.42
N TYR A 45 -11.37 7.53 7.73
CA TYR A 45 -12.30 6.81 8.61
C TYR A 45 -13.62 7.60 8.53
N ALA A 46 -14.48 7.21 7.61
CA ALA A 46 -15.91 7.57 7.59
C ALA A 46 -16.67 6.35 7.09
#